data_AF-A0A8X6KZ39-F1
#
_entry.id   AF-A0A8X6KZ39-F1
#
_cell.length_a   1.000
_cell.length_b   1.000
_cell.length_c   1.000
_cell.angle_alpha   90.00
_cell.angle_beta   90.00
_cell.angle_gamma   90.00
#
_symmetry.space_group_name_H-M   'P 1'
#
loop_
_entity.id
_entity.type
_entity.pdbx_description
1 polymer ?
#
loop_
_entity_poly.entity_id
_entity_poly.type
_entity_poly.pdbx_seq_one_letter_code
_entity_poly.pdbx_strand_id
1 'polypeptide(L)'
;MHTSFNYGTSEALDITLVSPELYPYCKWTVLNSIGSDHLPVMINIKGHKYYSELSRNAWNFKKAKGGIYNQLSETTVYSQTFGDNLEQEWNGL
;
A
#
# COMPACT_ATOMS: atom_id res chain seq x y z
N MET A 1 -13.27 17.99 -8.30
CA MET A 1 -12.69 18.20 -6.96
C MET A 1 -12.02 16.90 -6.56
N HIS A 2 -10.72 16.92 -6.26
CA HIS A 2 -9.96 15.74 -5.85
C HIS A 2 -9.74 15.84 -4.34
N THR A 3 -10.44 15.01 -3.58
CA THR A 3 -10.26 14.88 -2.12
C THR A 3 -9.28 13.75 -1.86
N SER A 4 -8.10 14.05 -1.32
CA SER A 4 -7.21 13.06 -0.71
C SER A 4 -7.54 12.95 0.78
N PHE A 5 -7.71 11.72 1.27
CA PHE A 5 -7.97 11.46 2.68
C PHE A 5 -6.65 11.12 3.36
N ASN A 6 -6.24 11.96 4.31
CA ASN A 6 -5.08 11.71 5.17
C ASN A 6 -5.60 11.18 6.51
N TYR A 7 -5.20 9.95 6.87
CA TYR A 7 -5.64 9.30 8.11
C TYR A 7 -4.74 9.61 9.32
N GLY A 8 -3.63 10.34 9.14
CA GLY A 8 -2.73 10.74 10.22
C GLY A 8 -2.05 9.57 10.93
N THR A 9 -2.10 8.36 10.35
CA THR A 9 -1.52 7.14 10.90
C THR A 9 -0.09 6.93 10.40
N SER A 10 0.71 6.15 11.14
CA SER A 10 2.07 5.76 10.72
C SER A 10 2.07 4.55 9.77
N GLU A 11 0.97 4.33 9.04
CA GLU A 11 0.77 3.12 8.24
C GLU A 11 1.59 3.15 6.95
N ALA A 12 2.31 2.05 6.68
CA ALA A 12 3.05 1.85 5.45
C ALA A 12 2.19 1.02 4.46
N LEU A 13 1.34 1.71 3.70
CA LEU A 13 0.50 1.08 2.66
C LEU A 13 1.21 0.96 1.30
N ASP A 14 2.34 1.64 1.14
CA ASP A 14 3.13 1.65 -0.07
C ASP A 14 4.09 0.45 -0.12
N ILE A 15 3.93 -0.42 -1.13
CA ILE A 15 4.69 -1.65 -1.29
C ILE A 15 5.58 -1.56 -2.53
N THR A 16 6.83 -2.00 -2.42
CA THR A 16 7.68 -2.21 -3.58
C THR A 16 8.20 -3.64 -3.63
N LEU A 17 8.11 -4.26 -4.80
CA LEU A 17 8.50 -5.65 -5.04
C LEU A 17 9.68 -5.70 -6.00
N VAL A 18 10.61 -6.62 -5.75
CA VAL A 18 11.73 -6.91 -6.65
C VAL A 18 11.82 -8.42 -6.84
N SER A 19 12.41 -8.85 -7.95
CA SER A 19 12.64 -10.28 -8.17
C SER A 19 13.70 -10.80 -7.18
N PRO A 20 13.67 -12.10 -6.81
CA PRO A 20 14.65 -12.69 -5.90
C PRO A 20 16.11 -12.47 -6.35
N GLU A 21 16.35 -12.43 -7.65
CA GLU A 21 17.67 -12.21 -8.24
C GLU A 21 18.16 -10.77 -8.04
N LEU A 22 17.24 -9.80 -7.98
CA LEU A 22 17.53 -8.39 -7.79
C LEU A 22 17.64 -8.01 -6.30
N TYR A 23 16.95 -8.75 -5.42
CA TYR A 23 16.87 -8.47 -3.99
C TYR A 23 18.23 -8.22 -3.28
N PRO A 24 19.29 -9.01 -3.51
CA PRO A 24 20.59 -8.81 -2.85
C PRO A 24 21.28 -7.48 -3.20
N TYR A 25 20.87 -6.85 -4.30
CA TYR A 25 21.45 -5.62 -4.82
C TYR A 25 20.68 -4.38 -4.40
N CYS A 26 19.52 -4.55 -3.76
CA CYS A 26 18.61 -3.47 -3.43
C CYS A 26 18.80 -2.99 -1.99
N LYS A 27 18.70 -1.67 -1.79
CA LYS A 27 18.57 -1.03 -0.48
C LYS A 27 17.34 -0.12 -0.50
N TRP A 28 16.40 -0.38 0.40
CA TRP A 28 15.20 0.43 0.59
C TRP A 28 15.45 1.54 1.62
N THR A 29 14.81 2.69 1.42
CA THR A 29 14.80 3.79 2.37
C THR A 29 13.49 4.56 2.21
N VAL A 30 12.78 4.80 3.31
CA VAL A 30 11.63 5.71 3.34
C VAL A 30 12.16 7.13 3.49
N LEU A 31 11.73 8.03 2.60
CA LEU A 31 12.13 9.43 2.58
C LEU A 31 11.15 10.31 3.37
N ASN A 32 11.59 11.52 3.72
CA ASN A 32 10.73 12.51 4.36
C ASN A 32 9.63 12.99 3.39
N SER A 33 8.54 13.51 3.97
CA SER A 33 7.45 14.10 3.20
C SER A 33 7.95 15.29 2.37
N ILE A 34 7.42 15.38 1.14
CA ILE A 34 7.64 16.49 0.20
C ILE A 34 6.35 17.30 -0.03
N GLY A 35 5.47 17.35 0.98
CA GLY A 35 4.14 17.96 0.87
C GLY A 35 3.03 16.98 0.48
N SER A 36 3.34 15.69 0.42
CA SER A 36 2.38 14.58 0.33
C SER A 36 2.12 14.02 1.72
N ASP A 37 0.92 13.49 1.94
CA ASP A 37 0.57 12.68 3.11
C ASP A 37 1.26 11.32 3.11
N HIS A 38 1.54 10.77 1.93
CA HIS A 38 2.42 9.61 1.76
C HIS A 38 3.93 9.92 1.83
N LEU A 39 4.72 9.00 2.41
CA LEU A 39 6.18 9.06 2.43
C LEU A 39 6.78 8.28 1.24
N PRO A 40 7.63 8.90 0.40
CA PRO A 40 8.21 8.19 -0.74
C PRO A 40 9.11 7.02 -0.32
N VAL A 41 8.98 5.88 -1.01
CA VAL A 41 9.89 4.73 -0.88
C VAL A 41 10.96 4.81 -1.97
N MET A 42 12.24 4.91 -1.57
CA MET A 42 13.40 4.90 -2.46
C MET A 42 14.08 3.54 -2.46
N ILE A 43 14.40 3.02 -3.66
CA ILE A 43 15.22 1.81 -3.83
C ILE A 43 16.52 2.19 -4.55
N ASN A 44 17.63 1.95 -3.88
CA ASN A 44 18.95 2.04 -4.50
C ASN A 44 19.40 0.63 -4.94
N ILE A 45 19.65 0.46 -6.23
CA ILE A 45 20.06 -0.81 -6.84
C ILE A 45 21.54 -0.73 -7.19
N LYS A 46 22.38 -1.51 -6.50
CA LYS A 46 23.82 -1.58 -6.73
C LYS A 46 24.16 -2.64 -7.78
N GLY A 47 24.54 -2.24 -8.99
CA GLY A 47 25.02 -3.19 -9.99
C GLY A 47 25.34 -2.54 -11.34
N HIS A 48 26.05 -3.29 -12.19
CA HIS A 48 26.22 -2.93 -13.60
C HIS A 48 24.99 -3.36 -14.41
N LYS A 49 24.57 -2.54 -15.36
CA LYS A 49 23.50 -2.87 -16.32
C LYS A 49 23.96 -4.01 -17.23
N TYR A 50 23.82 -5.25 -16.78
CA TYR A 50 23.85 -6.39 -17.70
C TYR A 50 22.43 -6.57 -18.23
N TYR A 51 22.16 -6.02 -19.41
CA TYR A 51 21.00 -6.42 -20.20
C TYR A 51 21.23 -7.86 -20.66
N SER A 52 20.92 -8.85 -19.82
CA SER A 52 20.62 -10.18 -20.33
C SER A 52 19.22 -10.12 -20.94
N GLU A 53 18.98 -10.84 -22.03
CA GLU A 53 17.65 -10.98 -22.61
C GLU A 53 16.67 -11.42 -21.51
N LEU A 54 15.84 -10.48 -21.05
CA LEU A 54 14.92 -10.70 -19.94
C LEU A 54 13.91 -11.75 -20.40
N SER A 55 13.86 -12.91 -19.75
CA SER A 55 12.68 -13.75 -19.82
C SER A 55 11.51 -12.91 -19.29
N ARG A 56 10.55 -12.59 -20.16
CA ARG A 56 9.37 -11.79 -19.79
C ARG A 56 8.44 -12.65 -18.96
N ASN A 57 8.76 -12.83 -17.69
CA ASN A 57 7.85 -13.42 -16.72
C ASN A 57 6.86 -12.36 -16.26
N ALA A 58 5.64 -12.41 -16.78
CA ALA A 58 4.54 -11.56 -16.33
C ALA A 58 3.78 -12.28 -15.21
N TRP A 59 3.59 -11.59 -14.09
CA TRP A 59 2.72 -12.07 -13.02
C TRP A 59 1.26 -11.86 -13.44
N ASN A 60 0.54 -12.95 -13.67
CA ASN A 60 -0.90 -12.89 -13.96
C ASN A 60 -1.67 -12.78 -12.65
N PHE A 61 -1.71 -11.58 -12.06
CA PHE A 61 -2.54 -11.33 -10.90
C PHE A 61 -4.01 -11.44 -11.28
N LYS A 62 -4.74 -12.31 -10.58
CA LYS A 62 -6.20 -12.36 -10.70
C LYS A 62 -6.75 -10.99 -10.31
N LYS A 63 -7.53 -10.38 -11.19
CA LYS A 63 -8.22 -9.12 -10.88
C LYS A 63 -9.01 -9.28 -9.59
N ALA A 64 -8.92 -8.28 -8.71
CA ALA A 64 -9.75 -8.23 -7.51
C ALA A 64 -11.22 -8.36 -7.93
N LYS A 65 -11.98 -9.21 -7.22
CA LYS A 65 -13.42 -9.35 -7.41
C LYS A 65 -14.12 -8.16 -6.74
N GLY A 66 -13.99 -6.97 -7.32
CA GLY A 66 -14.47 -5.72 -6.75
C GLY A 66 -15.93 -5.78 -6.29
N GLY A 67 -16.80 -6.47 -7.04
CA GLY A 67 -18.21 -6.66 -6.65
C GLY A 67 -18.42 -7.40 -5.32
N ILE A 68 -17.55 -8.36 -4.97
CA ILE A 68 -17.63 -9.06 -3.67
C ILE A 68 -17.14 -8.15 -2.55
N TYR A 69 -16.08 -7.38 -2.82
CA TYR A 69 -15.54 -6.45 -1.83
C TYR A 69 -16.57 -5.36 -1.49
N ASN A 70 -17.23 -4.79 -2.51
CA ASN A 70 -18.29 -3.80 -2.33
C ASN A 70 -19.46 -4.35 -1.52
N GLN A 71 -19.89 -5.58 -1.82
CA GLN A 71 -21.00 -6.22 -1.10
C GLN A 71 -20.65 -6.47 0.38
N LEU A 72 -19.42 -6.90 0.67
CA LEU A 72 -18.95 -7.08 2.04
C LEU A 72 -18.83 -5.74 2.79
N SER A 73 -18.27 -4.70 2.16
CA SER A 73 -18.16 -3.38 2.78
C SER A 73 -19.52 -2.77 3.07
N GLU A 74 -20.47 -2.87 2.13
CA GLU A 74 -21.83 -2.38 2.34
C GLU A 74 -22.52 -3.17 3.45
N THR A 75 -22.43 -4.50 3.44
CA THR A 75 -23.07 -5.33 4.48
C THR A 75 -22.49 -5.02 5.87
N THR A 76 -21.17 -4.89 6.01
CA THR A 76 -20.54 -4.59 7.30
C THR A 76 -20.90 -3.19 7.79
N VAL A 77 -20.82 -2.16 6.93
CA VAL A 77 -21.15 -0.76 7.30
C VAL A 77 -22.63 -0.58 7.64
N TYR A 78 -23.55 -1.26 6.94
CA TYR A 78 -24.98 -1.17 7.26
C TYR A 78 -25.42 -2.09 8.42
N SER A 79 -24.61 -3.09 8.79
CA SER A 79 -24.88 -3.97 9.93
C SER A 79 -24.33 -3.45 11.27
N GLN A 80 -23.35 -2.54 11.21
CA GLN A 80 -22.80 -1.85 12.38
C GLN A 80 -23.43 -0.46 12.47
N THR A 81 -24.41 -0.29 13.36
CA THR A 81 -24.72 1.03 13.91
C THR A 81 -23.49 1.47 14.69
N PHE A 82 -22.58 2.19 14.05
CA PHE A 82 -21.54 2.92 14.76
C PHE A 82 -22.29 3.96 15.59
N GLY A 83 -22.39 3.74 16.90
CA GLY A 83 -22.90 4.77 17.80
C GLY A 83 -22.04 6.01 17.63
N ASP A 84 -22.65 7.20 17.73
CA ASP A 84 -22.03 8.51 17.48
C ASP A 84 -20.85 8.87 18.43
N ASN A 85 -20.27 7.90 19.14
CA ASN A 85 -19.31 8.11 20.21
C ASN A 85 -18.01 7.30 20.01
N LEU A 86 -17.45 7.37 18.78
CA LEU A 86 -16.16 6.77 18.43
C LEU A 86 -15.04 7.20 19.41
N GLU A 87 -15.05 8.42 19.95
CA GLU A 87 -14.01 8.88 20.88
C GLU A 87 -13.98 8.12 22.23
N GLN A 88 -15.09 7.55 22.67
CA GLN A 88 -15.13 6.79 23.94
C GLN A 88 -14.63 5.35 23.79
N GLU A 89 -14.84 4.73 22.64
CA GLU A 89 -14.41 3.35 22.38
C GLU A 89 -12.89 3.23 22.19
N TRP A 90 -12.23 4.26 21.65
CA TRP A 90 -10.78 4.26 21.44
C TRP A 90 -9.96 4.60 22.70
N ASN A 91 -10.52 5.33 23.66
CA ASN A 91 -9.84 5.72 24.91
C ASN A 91 -10.09 4.74 26.08
N GLY A 92 -10.76 3.61 25.82
CA GLY A 92 -11.06 2.56 26.80
C GLY A 92 -10.13 1.34 26.76
N LEU A 93 -9.05 1.39 25.96
CA LEU A 93 -7.99 0.37 25.90
C LEU A 93 -6.70 0.85 26.58
#